data_AF-A0A1V3RAA4-F1
#
_entry.id   AF-A0A1V3RAA4-F1
#
_cell.length_a   1.000
_cell.length_b   1.000
_cell.length_c   1.000
_cell.angle_alpha   90.00
_cell.angle_beta   90.00
_cell.angle_gamma   90.00
#
_symmetry.space_group_name_H-M   'P 1'
#
loop_
_entity.id
_entity.type
_entity.pdbx_description
1 polymer ?
#
loop_
_entity_poly.entity_id
_entity_poly.type
_entity_poly.pdbx_seq_one_letter_code
_entity_poly.pdbx_strand_id
1 'polypeptide(L)'
;MNDETQTILSKSFKISLDEAAHLILSFLREPRLGDLAFSAAIGGTVLKSAIKKEAGMIYNGSMAWYCRNLVGPGYLPELFLAFEDGSYEVAKVPRAPTSEKLIYTGRPFTYKREITMSEVLDMLKHDEIPLVADLEINKADVMNCINRLPSDDFGDPYNKFPCSFFENRGVVNRDMDDFLSNGALKAVRYYFGYDTSYSHTKSNRIRVIFVGVDQDGRNIVGADNQTMVTSRLVQNSWPPPPPPYTEQID
;
A
#
# COMPACT_ATOMS: atom_id res chain seq x y z
N MET A 1 13.73 28.71 2.33
CA MET A 1 14.14 27.29 2.33
C MET A 1 13.57 26.45 3.48
N ASN A 2 13.02 27.03 4.56
CA ASN A 2 12.45 26.26 5.69
C ASN A 2 10.95 25.88 5.50
N ASP A 3 10.19 26.65 4.72
CA ASP A 3 8.74 26.46 4.56
C ASP A 3 8.35 25.24 3.71
N GLU A 4 9.00 25.01 2.59
CA GLU A 4 8.65 23.90 1.68
C GLU A 4 9.02 22.53 2.27
N THR A 5 10.14 22.45 2.98
CA THR A 5 10.57 21.27 3.75
C THR A 5 9.54 20.89 4.81
N GLN A 6 9.10 21.87 5.61
CA GLN A 6 8.09 21.65 6.64
C GLN A 6 6.73 21.30 6.02
N THR A 7 6.39 21.88 4.87
CA THR A 7 5.16 21.58 4.12
C THR A 7 5.16 20.14 3.58
N ILE A 8 6.28 19.67 3.02
CA ILE A 8 6.42 18.30 2.52
C ILE A 8 6.38 17.29 3.66
N LEU A 9 7.12 17.57 4.74
CA LEU A 9 7.22 16.66 5.89
C LEU A 9 5.91 16.60 6.71
N SER A 10 5.11 17.68 6.71
CA SER A 10 3.79 17.74 7.35
C SER A 10 2.64 17.17 6.51
N LYS A 11 2.87 16.83 5.23
CA LYS A 11 1.85 16.23 4.38
C LYS A 11 1.41 14.89 4.98
N SER A 12 0.12 14.79 5.30
CA SER A 12 -0.46 13.57 5.84
C SER A 12 -0.63 12.51 4.74
N PHE A 13 -0.38 11.26 5.10
CA PHE A 13 -0.69 10.08 4.28
C PHE A 13 -2.06 9.48 4.62
N LYS A 14 -2.75 10.05 5.61
CA LYS A 14 -4.12 9.67 5.95
C LYS A 14 -5.06 10.09 4.83
N ILE A 15 -5.90 9.17 4.40
CA ILE A 15 -6.93 9.41 3.39
C ILE A 15 -8.31 9.23 3.99
N SER A 16 -9.32 9.86 3.38
CA SER A 16 -10.71 9.65 3.77
C SER A 16 -11.26 8.31 3.26
N LEU A 17 -12.38 7.85 3.83
CA LEU A 17 -13.05 6.65 3.36
C LEU A 17 -13.52 6.80 1.89
N ASP A 18 -14.06 7.97 1.55
CA ASP A 18 -14.51 8.25 0.19
C ASP A 18 -13.34 8.29 -0.79
N GLU A 19 -12.20 8.87 -0.40
CA GLU A 19 -10.98 8.88 -1.23
C GLU A 19 -10.47 7.46 -1.49
N ALA A 20 -10.41 6.62 -0.46
CA ALA A 20 -10.05 5.20 -0.63
C ALA A 20 -11.03 4.48 -1.57
N ALA A 21 -12.33 4.70 -1.39
CA ALA A 21 -13.34 4.09 -2.24
C ALA A 21 -13.25 4.57 -3.70
N HIS A 22 -12.95 5.85 -3.94
CA HIS A 22 -12.70 6.40 -5.27
C HIS A 22 -11.47 5.77 -5.94
N LEU A 23 -10.36 5.62 -5.21
CA LEU A 23 -9.15 4.98 -5.73
C LEU A 23 -9.40 3.51 -6.07
N ILE A 24 -10.08 2.76 -5.20
CA ILE A 24 -10.43 1.35 -5.44
C ILE A 24 -11.40 1.23 -6.62
N LEU A 25 -12.44 2.06 -6.68
CA LEU A 25 -13.39 2.06 -7.79
C LEU A 25 -12.70 2.37 -9.13
N SER A 26 -11.72 3.28 -9.13
CA SER A 26 -10.92 3.58 -10.31
C SER A 26 -10.07 2.39 -10.73
N PHE A 27 -9.51 1.63 -9.79
CA PHE A 27 -8.77 0.40 -10.06
C PHE A 27 -9.67 -0.66 -10.69
N LEU A 28 -10.88 -0.83 -10.16
CA LEU A 28 -11.86 -1.80 -10.66
C LEU A 28 -12.38 -1.45 -12.07
N ARG A 29 -12.44 -0.16 -12.42
CA ARG A 29 -12.93 0.32 -13.73
C ARG A 29 -11.87 0.33 -14.83
N GLU A 30 -10.60 0.33 -14.46
CA GLU A 30 -9.49 0.23 -15.41
C GLU A 30 -9.40 -1.23 -15.92
N PRO A 31 -9.68 -1.54 -17.20
CA PRO A 31 -9.97 -2.92 -17.65
C PRO A 31 -8.95 -3.97 -17.19
N ARG A 32 -7.65 -3.72 -17.40
CA ARG A 32 -6.59 -4.67 -17.06
C ARG A 32 -6.36 -4.82 -15.55
N LEU A 33 -6.67 -3.77 -14.77
CA LEU A 33 -6.56 -3.80 -13.31
C LEU A 33 -7.82 -4.41 -12.69
N GLY A 34 -8.99 -4.14 -13.26
CA GLY A 34 -10.25 -4.79 -12.93
C GLY A 34 -10.14 -6.30 -13.08
N ASP A 35 -9.67 -6.78 -14.23
CA ASP A 35 -9.45 -8.21 -14.47
C ASP A 35 -8.57 -8.85 -13.38
N LEU A 36 -7.50 -8.17 -12.95
CA LEU A 36 -6.67 -8.61 -11.83
C LEU A 36 -7.42 -8.63 -10.50
N ALA A 37 -8.23 -7.61 -10.22
CA ALA A 37 -9.02 -7.54 -9.00
C ALA A 37 -10.02 -8.71 -8.88
N PHE A 38 -10.61 -9.12 -10.01
CA PHE A 38 -11.58 -10.20 -10.07
C PHE A 38 -10.94 -11.59 -10.06
N SER A 39 -9.82 -11.77 -10.76
CA SER A 39 -9.19 -13.08 -10.97
C SER A 39 -8.10 -13.42 -9.95
N ALA A 40 -7.32 -12.43 -9.51
CA ALA A 40 -6.11 -12.63 -8.72
C ALA A 40 -6.22 -12.03 -7.31
N ALA A 41 -6.31 -10.69 -7.20
CA ALA A 41 -6.41 -9.99 -5.93
C ALA A 41 -6.84 -8.53 -6.09
N ILE A 42 -7.79 -8.07 -5.26
CA ILE A 42 -7.99 -6.63 -5.00
C ILE A 42 -7.22 -6.19 -3.74
N GLY A 43 -6.76 -7.14 -2.93
CA GLY A 43 -6.08 -6.86 -1.68
C GLY A 43 -5.65 -8.12 -0.94
N GLY A 44 -5.17 -7.91 0.28
CA GLY A 44 -4.73 -8.97 1.17
C GLY A 44 -4.68 -8.52 2.62
N THR A 45 -4.58 -9.46 3.56
CA THR A 45 -4.47 -9.15 4.98
C THR A 45 -3.19 -9.76 5.53
N VAL A 46 -2.37 -8.94 6.20
CA VAL A 46 -1.18 -9.36 6.94
C VAL A 46 -1.30 -8.99 8.41
N LEU A 47 -0.68 -9.75 9.30
CA LEU A 47 -0.69 -9.40 10.73
C LEU A 47 0.04 -8.08 10.96
N LYS A 48 -0.31 -7.39 12.05
CA LYS A 48 0.35 -6.14 12.46
C LYS A 48 1.88 -6.30 12.57
N SER A 49 2.36 -7.49 12.91
CA SER A 49 3.80 -7.81 13.01
C SER A 49 4.54 -7.76 11.67
N ALA A 50 3.85 -7.89 10.54
CA ALA A 50 4.45 -7.78 9.21
C ALA A 50 4.78 -6.33 8.82
N ILE A 51 4.20 -5.35 9.53
CA ILE A 51 4.41 -3.93 9.28
C ILE A 51 5.34 -3.34 10.37
N LYS A 52 6.42 -2.70 9.92
CA LYS A 52 7.52 -2.20 10.75
C LYS A 52 7.08 -1.35 11.95
N LYS A 53 7.83 -1.48 13.06
CA LYS A 53 7.67 -0.73 14.34
C LYS A 53 8.86 0.16 14.72
N GLU A 54 9.92 0.26 13.92
CA GLU A 54 11.12 1.01 14.35
C GLU A 54 10.84 2.52 14.39
N ALA A 55 10.59 3.00 15.60
CA ALA A 55 10.52 4.41 15.92
C ALA A 55 11.93 5.02 15.91
N GLY A 56 12.03 6.28 15.47
CA GLY A 56 13.17 7.14 15.79
C GLY A 56 14.17 7.43 14.67
N MET A 57 14.09 6.77 13.51
CA MET A 57 14.88 7.14 12.33
C MET A 57 13.99 7.71 11.23
N ILE A 58 14.31 8.93 10.80
CA ILE A 58 13.68 9.59 9.66
C ILE A 58 14.00 8.74 8.41
N TYR A 59 13.00 8.47 7.56
CA TYR A 59 13.08 7.63 6.34
C TYR A 59 13.08 6.11 6.53
N ASN A 60 12.73 5.63 7.72
CA ASN A 60 12.41 4.22 7.94
C ASN A 60 10.91 3.97 7.82
N GLY A 61 10.53 2.76 7.42
CA GLY A 61 9.13 2.42 7.21
C GLY A 61 8.92 0.98 6.77
N SER A 62 7.73 0.68 6.29
CA SER A 62 7.42 -0.61 5.68
C SER A 62 7.49 -0.49 4.15
N MET A 63 8.28 -1.34 3.53
CA MET A 63 8.35 -1.49 2.07
C MET A 63 7.38 -2.59 1.66
N ALA A 64 6.52 -2.30 0.69
CA ALA A 64 5.60 -3.25 0.09
C ALA A 64 5.96 -3.46 -1.38
N TRP A 65 6.52 -4.61 -1.71
CA TRP A 65 6.92 -4.97 -3.06
C TRP A 65 5.73 -5.52 -3.84
N TYR A 66 5.48 -4.98 -5.03
CA TYR A 66 4.44 -5.47 -5.92
C TYR A 66 4.89 -6.79 -6.57
N CYS A 67 4.22 -7.89 -6.26
CA CYS A 67 4.56 -9.20 -6.79
C CYS A 67 3.42 -9.76 -7.64
N ARG A 68 3.72 -10.09 -8.91
CA ARG A 68 2.83 -10.85 -9.77
C ARG A 68 3.50 -12.15 -10.24
N ASN A 69 2.98 -13.27 -9.73
CA ASN A 69 3.44 -14.60 -10.06
C ASN A 69 2.79 -15.11 -11.36
N LEU A 70 3.45 -14.88 -12.50
CA LEU A 70 2.96 -15.32 -13.81
C LEU A 70 3.32 -16.77 -14.17
N VAL A 71 4.47 -17.24 -13.67
CA VAL A 71 5.11 -18.51 -14.09
C VAL A 71 5.89 -19.18 -12.96
N GLY A 72 5.84 -18.61 -11.76
CA GLY A 72 6.63 -19.06 -10.62
C GLY A 72 5.96 -20.20 -9.86
N PRO A 73 6.42 -20.47 -8.62
CA PRO A 73 5.97 -21.61 -7.85
C PRO A 73 4.45 -21.59 -7.62
N GLY A 74 3.79 -22.73 -7.85
CA GLY A 74 2.32 -22.84 -7.73
C GLY A 74 1.75 -22.62 -6.33
N TYR A 75 2.60 -22.51 -5.30
CA TYR A 75 2.18 -22.16 -3.94
C TYR A 75 2.06 -20.66 -3.72
N LEU A 76 2.63 -19.82 -4.60
CA LEU A 76 2.52 -18.37 -4.48
C LEU A 76 1.23 -17.86 -5.14
N PRO A 77 0.49 -16.94 -4.51
CA PRO A 77 -0.65 -16.28 -5.14
C PRO A 77 -0.26 -15.56 -6.43
N GLU A 78 -1.20 -15.42 -7.37
CA GLU A 78 -0.93 -14.72 -8.63
C GLU A 78 -0.56 -13.25 -8.40
N LEU A 79 -1.22 -12.56 -7.47
CA LEU A 79 -0.94 -11.17 -7.13
C LEU A 79 -0.92 -10.99 -5.61
N PHE A 80 0.15 -10.41 -5.09
CA PHE A 80 0.30 -10.11 -3.66
C PHE A 80 1.31 -8.99 -3.42
N LEU A 81 1.33 -8.48 -2.19
CA LEU A 81 2.42 -7.64 -1.68
C LEU A 81 3.33 -8.45 -0.77
N ALA A 82 4.64 -8.30 -0.95
CA ALA A 82 5.65 -8.80 -0.03
C ALA A 82 6.21 -7.63 0.78
N PHE A 83 6.18 -7.77 2.10
CA PHE A 83 6.55 -6.75 3.06
C PHE A 83 7.92 -7.01 3.64
N GLU A 84 8.69 -5.94 3.76
CA GLU A 84 9.89 -5.91 4.59
C GLU A 84 9.99 -4.58 5.32
N ASP A 85 10.93 -4.58 6.26
CA ASP A 85 11.42 -3.37 6.85
C ASP A 85 12.31 -2.65 5.85
N GLY A 86 11.93 -1.42 5.50
CA GLY A 86 12.64 -0.61 4.53
C GLY A 86 13.23 0.65 5.15
N SER A 87 14.36 1.07 4.61
CA SER A 87 14.77 2.48 4.59
C SER A 87 14.83 2.91 3.13
N TYR A 88 14.64 4.20 2.86
CA TYR A 88 14.93 4.74 1.53
C TYR A 88 15.99 5.82 1.59
N GLU A 89 16.89 5.75 0.63
CA GLU A 89 17.75 6.88 0.29
C GLU A 89 16.93 7.83 -0.59
N VAL A 90 16.94 9.09 -0.22
CA VAL A 90 16.37 10.18 -0.99
C VAL A 90 16.81 10.11 -2.46
N ALA A 91 15.88 10.30 -3.39
CA ALA A 91 16.10 10.25 -4.85
C ALA A 91 16.58 8.90 -5.43
N LYS A 92 16.66 7.84 -4.61
CA LYS A 92 17.03 6.50 -5.07
C LYS A 92 15.86 5.54 -4.91
N VAL A 93 15.39 5.01 -6.03
CA VAL A 93 14.34 3.99 -6.04
C VAL A 93 14.95 2.64 -5.68
N PRO A 94 14.47 1.95 -4.63
CA PRO A 94 14.86 0.58 -4.36
C PRO A 94 14.50 -0.33 -5.55
N ARG A 95 15.46 -1.13 -6.00
CA ARG A 95 15.25 -2.07 -7.13
C ARG A 95 15.04 -3.52 -6.69
N ALA A 96 15.41 -3.84 -5.45
CA ALA A 96 15.33 -5.17 -4.89
C ALA A 96 15.17 -5.09 -3.36
N PRO A 97 14.56 -6.12 -2.74
CA PRO A 97 14.54 -6.23 -1.30
C PRO A 97 15.93 -6.25 -0.67
N THR A 98 16.05 -5.71 0.54
CA THR A 98 17.28 -5.81 1.33
C THR A 98 17.28 -7.07 2.20
N SER A 99 16.10 -7.48 2.66
CA SER A 99 15.90 -8.64 3.52
C SER A 99 15.96 -9.93 2.71
N GLU A 100 16.58 -10.98 3.27
CA GLU A 100 16.60 -12.31 2.64
C GLU A 100 15.25 -13.01 2.69
N LYS A 101 14.43 -12.64 3.67
CA LYS A 101 13.06 -13.12 3.84
C LYS A 101 12.12 -11.95 4.00
N LEU A 102 10.97 -12.04 3.33
CA LEU A 102 9.89 -11.08 3.36
C LEU A 102 8.61 -11.76 3.82
N ILE A 103 7.67 -10.96 4.31
CA ILE A 103 6.39 -11.43 4.81
C ILE A 103 5.30 -11.15 3.79
N TYR A 104 4.41 -12.10 3.53
CA TYR A 104 3.26 -11.89 2.66
C TYR A 104 2.05 -12.68 3.16
N THR A 105 0.90 -12.39 2.57
CA THR A 105 -0.31 -13.17 2.81
C THR A 105 -0.44 -14.28 1.78
N GLY A 106 -0.56 -15.53 2.24
CA GLY A 106 -0.83 -16.67 1.36
C GLY A 106 -2.26 -16.71 0.80
N ARG A 107 -3.13 -15.80 1.27
CA ARG A 107 -4.55 -15.75 0.89
C ARG A 107 -4.98 -14.32 0.60
N PRO A 108 -4.52 -13.72 -0.52
CA PRO A 108 -5.16 -12.52 -1.01
C PRO A 108 -6.62 -12.81 -1.38
N PHE A 109 -7.41 -11.76 -1.52
CA PHE A 109 -8.84 -11.87 -1.82
C PHE A 109 -9.19 -11.06 -3.07
N THR A 110 -10.20 -11.54 -3.79
CA THR A 110 -10.71 -10.92 -5.02
C THR A 110 -11.98 -10.10 -4.76
N TYR A 111 -12.25 -9.15 -5.65
CA TYR A 111 -13.51 -8.40 -5.63
C TYR A 111 -14.64 -9.24 -6.24
N LYS A 112 -15.82 -9.26 -5.61
CA LYS A 112 -16.95 -10.12 -6.01
C LYS A 112 -18.30 -9.41 -6.06
N ARG A 113 -18.29 -8.07 -6.05
CA ARG A 113 -19.47 -7.20 -5.98
C ARG A 113 -19.62 -6.41 -7.28
N GLU A 114 -20.71 -5.67 -7.42
CA GLU A 114 -20.89 -4.77 -8.56
C GLU A 114 -19.91 -3.58 -8.50
N ILE A 115 -19.48 -3.05 -9.66
CA ILE A 115 -18.51 -1.95 -9.73
C ILE A 115 -19.20 -0.60 -9.51
N THR A 116 -19.68 -0.39 -8.29
CA THR A 116 -20.33 0.85 -7.84
C THR A 116 -19.65 1.42 -6.61
N MET A 117 -19.80 2.74 -6.42
CA MET A 117 -19.28 3.40 -5.23
C MET A 117 -19.89 2.83 -3.94
N SER A 118 -21.20 2.54 -3.97
CA SER A 118 -21.92 1.98 -2.82
C SER A 118 -21.34 0.63 -2.40
N GLU A 119 -21.07 -0.26 -3.36
CA GLU A 119 -20.51 -1.59 -3.08
C GLU A 119 -19.06 -1.53 -2.59
N VAL A 120 -18.25 -0.60 -3.08
CA VAL A 120 -16.88 -0.41 -2.58
C VAL A 120 -16.90 0.15 -1.14
N LEU A 121 -17.80 1.10 -0.86
CA LEU A 121 -17.97 1.62 0.51
C LEU A 121 -18.50 0.54 1.46
N ASP A 122 -19.45 -0.28 1.02
CA ASP A 122 -19.98 -1.41 1.79
C ASP A 122 -18.86 -2.41 2.10
N MET A 123 -18.07 -2.80 1.09
CA MET A 123 -16.89 -3.64 1.26
C MET A 123 -15.93 -3.08 2.32
N LEU A 124 -15.60 -1.79 2.25
CA LEU A 124 -14.68 -1.17 3.22
C LEU A 124 -15.27 -1.10 4.64
N LYS A 125 -16.59 -1.00 4.79
CA LYS A 125 -17.26 -0.87 6.10
C LYS A 125 -17.64 -2.20 6.75
N HIS A 126 -18.00 -3.18 5.94
CA HIS A 126 -18.76 -4.32 6.41
C HIS A 126 -18.12 -5.67 6.05
N ASP A 127 -17.13 -5.72 5.16
CA ASP A 127 -16.45 -6.99 4.87
C ASP A 127 -15.70 -7.52 6.09
N GLU A 128 -15.98 -8.79 6.38
CA GLU A 128 -15.28 -9.62 7.34
C GLU A 128 -14.50 -10.67 6.56
N ILE A 129 -13.18 -10.58 6.62
CA ILE A 129 -12.28 -11.57 6.00
C ILE A 129 -11.46 -12.19 7.13
N PRO A 130 -11.55 -13.52 7.35
CA PRO A 130 -10.85 -14.19 8.43
C PRO A 130 -9.35 -13.91 8.40
N LEU A 131 -8.78 -13.70 9.59
CA LEU A 131 -7.34 -13.57 9.73
C LEU A 131 -6.67 -14.91 9.44
N VAL A 132 -5.58 -14.84 8.68
CA VAL A 132 -4.75 -15.99 8.33
C VAL A 132 -3.33 -15.71 8.79
N ALA A 133 -2.57 -16.77 9.06
CA ALA A 133 -1.15 -16.61 9.38
C ALA A 133 -0.41 -16.04 8.18
N ASP A 134 0.52 -15.13 8.45
CA ASP A 134 1.45 -14.65 7.44
C ASP A 134 2.41 -15.77 7.02
N LEU A 135 2.90 -15.70 5.78
CA LEU A 135 3.89 -16.61 5.23
C LEU A 135 5.19 -15.87 4.94
N GLU A 136 6.29 -16.62 4.92
CA GLU A 136 7.59 -16.12 4.51
C GLU A 136 7.84 -16.45 3.03
N ILE A 137 8.45 -15.50 2.32
CA ILE A 137 8.96 -15.68 0.96
C ILE A 137 10.41 -15.23 0.92
N ASN A 138 11.27 -16.00 0.24
CA ASN A 138 12.67 -15.61 0.10
C ASN A 138 12.82 -14.50 -0.95
N LYS A 139 13.90 -13.73 -0.84
CA LYS A 139 14.23 -12.64 -1.76
C LYS A 139 14.29 -13.08 -3.22
N ALA A 140 14.83 -14.26 -3.53
CA ALA A 140 14.96 -14.74 -4.90
C ALA A 140 13.57 -14.93 -5.56
N ASP A 141 12.62 -15.48 -4.83
CA ASP A 141 11.24 -15.67 -5.30
C ASP A 141 10.51 -14.33 -5.46
N VAL A 142 10.74 -13.37 -4.56
CA VAL A 142 10.23 -11.99 -4.72
C VAL A 142 10.78 -11.37 -5.99
N MET A 143 12.09 -11.47 -6.23
CA MET A 143 12.74 -10.95 -7.44
C MET A 143 12.20 -11.59 -8.72
N ASN A 144 11.75 -12.84 -8.66
CA ASN A 144 11.11 -13.51 -9.80
C ASN A 144 9.69 -12.99 -10.09
N CYS A 145 9.04 -12.33 -9.15
CA CYS A 145 7.65 -11.85 -9.28
C CYS A 145 7.53 -10.32 -9.36
N ILE A 146 8.60 -9.60 -9.03
CA ILE A 146 8.57 -8.16 -8.77
C ILE A 146 8.17 -7.31 -9.98
N ASN A 147 7.25 -6.38 -9.76
CA ASN A 147 6.76 -5.37 -10.73
C ASN A 147 6.31 -5.91 -12.08
N ARG A 148 5.78 -7.13 -12.13
CA ARG A 148 5.22 -7.75 -13.37
C ARG A 148 3.74 -7.43 -13.60
N LEU A 149 3.31 -6.25 -13.16
CA LEU A 149 1.94 -5.77 -13.34
C LEU A 149 1.69 -5.41 -14.81
N PRO A 150 0.42 -5.43 -15.28
CA PRO A 150 0.10 -5.03 -16.65
C PRO A 150 0.52 -3.58 -16.93
N SER A 151 0.65 -3.26 -18.22
CA SER A 151 0.69 -1.88 -18.72
C SER A 151 -0.70 -1.44 -19.16
N ASP A 152 -0.90 -0.15 -19.34
CA ASP A 152 -2.10 0.41 -19.97
C ASP A 152 -2.17 0.08 -21.49
N ASP A 153 -3.20 0.58 -22.14
CA ASP A 153 -3.46 0.32 -23.56
C ASP A 153 -2.44 0.99 -24.50
N PHE A 154 -1.67 1.96 -24.01
CA PHE A 154 -0.56 2.58 -24.74
C PHE A 154 0.79 1.89 -24.47
N GLY A 155 0.81 0.89 -23.59
CA GLY A 155 2.01 0.14 -23.20
C GLY A 155 2.77 0.77 -22.04
N ASP A 156 2.28 1.88 -21.47
CA ASP A 156 2.90 2.50 -20.30
C ASP A 156 2.61 1.68 -19.04
N PRO A 157 3.63 1.36 -18.22
CA PRO A 157 3.42 0.56 -17.02
C PRO A 157 2.58 1.35 -16.00
N TYR A 158 1.57 0.70 -15.40
CA TYR A 158 0.83 1.33 -14.30
C TYR A 158 1.75 1.63 -13.09
N ASN A 159 2.81 0.83 -12.90
CA ASN A 159 3.84 1.04 -11.88
C ASN A 159 5.24 1.18 -12.49
N LYS A 160 5.80 2.38 -12.40
CA LYS A 160 7.18 2.66 -12.80
C LYS A 160 8.22 2.12 -11.81
N PHE A 161 7.83 1.96 -10.55
CA PHE A 161 8.69 1.55 -9.45
C PHE A 161 8.15 0.27 -8.81
N PRO A 162 9.05 -0.63 -8.38
CA PRO A 162 8.67 -1.99 -7.97
C PRO A 162 8.03 -2.09 -6.59
N CYS A 163 7.97 -1.00 -5.83
CA CYS A 163 7.50 -1.00 -4.47
C CYS A 163 6.67 0.24 -4.13
N SER A 164 5.94 0.09 -3.04
CA SER A 164 5.30 1.13 -2.26
C SER A 164 6.02 1.27 -0.94
N PHE A 165 6.10 2.49 -0.42
CA PHE A 165 6.72 2.75 0.87
C PHE A 165 5.73 3.41 1.81
N PHE A 166 5.67 2.92 3.05
CA PHE A 166 4.86 3.47 4.13
C PHE A 166 5.80 4.05 5.18
N GLU A 167 6.00 5.36 5.09
CA GLU A 167 7.03 6.07 5.82
C GLU A 167 6.62 6.34 7.28
N ASN A 168 7.58 6.18 8.19
CA ASN A 168 7.51 6.70 9.54
C ASN A 168 8.44 7.92 9.65
N ARG A 169 7.89 9.14 9.66
CA ARG A 169 8.68 10.38 9.66
C ARG A 169 9.06 10.86 11.06
N GLY A 170 9.25 9.94 11.99
CA GLY A 170 9.56 10.27 13.38
C GLY A 170 8.57 11.28 13.96
N VAL A 171 9.07 12.35 14.61
CA VAL A 171 8.22 13.34 15.30
C VAL A 171 7.39 14.22 14.36
N VAL A 172 7.72 14.29 13.06
CA VAL A 172 7.13 15.28 12.13
C VAL A 172 5.84 14.79 11.49
N ASN A 173 5.77 13.51 11.10
CA ASN A 173 4.54 12.84 10.69
C ASN A 173 4.53 11.43 11.29
N ARG A 174 3.53 11.20 12.16
CA ARG A 174 3.32 9.96 12.92
C ARG A 174 2.15 9.14 12.39
N ASP A 175 1.74 9.32 11.13
CA ASP A 175 0.52 8.68 10.61
C ASP A 175 0.58 7.14 10.71
N MET A 176 1.73 6.53 10.41
CA MET A 176 1.93 5.09 10.58
C MET A 176 1.97 4.67 12.06
N ASP A 177 2.63 5.45 12.92
CA ASP A 177 2.65 5.23 14.37
C ASP A 177 1.23 5.28 14.96
N ASP A 178 0.45 6.31 14.60
CA ASP A 178 -0.92 6.53 15.03
C ASP A 178 -1.82 5.39 14.55
N PHE A 179 -1.68 5.00 13.28
CA PHE A 179 -2.40 3.88 12.66
C PHE A 179 -2.13 2.58 13.42
N LEU A 180 -0.86 2.24 13.65
CA LEU A 180 -0.47 1.01 14.32
C LEU A 180 -0.74 1.04 15.84
N SER A 181 -0.79 2.21 16.49
CA SER A 181 -0.99 2.30 17.94
C SER A 181 -2.43 2.08 18.40
N ASN A 182 -3.37 1.92 17.47
CA ASN A 182 -4.76 1.58 17.80
C ASN A 182 -4.85 0.22 18.51
N GLY A 183 -5.35 0.22 19.75
CA GLY A 183 -5.40 -0.97 20.62
C GLY A 183 -6.26 -2.12 20.08
N ALA A 184 -7.23 -1.84 19.20
CA ALA A 184 -8.07 -2.85 18.57
C ALA A 184 -7.40 -3.50 17.34
N LEU A 185 -6.35 -2.89 16.77
CA LEU A 185 -5.71 -3.35 15.54
C LEU A 185 -4.90 -4.63 15.77
N LYS A 186 -5.33 -5.73 15.13
CA LYS A 186 -4.63 -7.02 15.09
C LYS A 186 -3.88 -7.24 13.78
N ALA A 187 -4.44 -6.76 12.69
CA ALA A 187 -3.89 -6.94 11.35
C ALA A 187 -4.07 -5.67 10.50
N VAL A 188 -3.41 -5.68 9.34
CA VAL A 188 -3.51 -4.64 8.32
C VAL A 188 -4.03 -5.28 7.05
N ARG A 189 -5.16 -4.79 6.57
CA ARG A 189 -5.69 -5.12 5.25
C ARG A 189 -5.23 -4.07 4.27
N TYR A 190 -4.66 -4.50 3.16
CA TYR A 190 -4.31 -3.61 2.07
C TYR A 190 -5.27 -3.80 0.89
N TYR A 191 -5.56 -2.72 0.20
CA TYR A 191 -6.30 -2.72 -1.06
C TYR A 191 -5.47 -2.01 -2.13
N PHE A 192 -5.60 -2.49 -3.38
CA PHE A 192 -5.07 -1.78 -4.54
C PHE A 192 -6.07 -0.72 -4.99
N GLY A 193 -5.57 0.51 -5.16
CA GLY A 193 -6.28 1.63 -5.75
C GLY A 193 -5.55 2.14 -6.98
N TYR A 194 -6.22 2.96 -7.79
CA TYR A 194 -5.65 3.53 -9.00
C TYR A 194 -5.87 5.04 -9.04
N ASP A 195 -4.77 5.77 -9.21
CA ASP A 195 -4.74 7.21 -9.32
C ASP A 195 -4.72 7.63 -10.79
N THR A 196 -5.81 8.29 -11.21
CA THR A 196 -6.00 8.77 -12.58
C THR A 196 -5.46 10.18 -12.80
N SER A 197 -4.89 10.83 -11.79
CA SER A 197 -4.42 12.21 -11.92
C SER A 197 -3.16 12.31 -12.80
N TYR A 198 -3.14 13.35 -13.64
CA TYR A 198 -2.14 13.54 -14.69
C TYR A 198 -0.70 13.68 -14.16
N SER A 199 -0.55 14.20 -12.93
CA SER A 199 0.74 14.37 -12.26
C SER A 199 1.48 13.06 -11.98
N HIS A 200 0.75 11.93 -11.92
CA HIS A 200 1.33 10.64 -11.56
C HIS A 200 1.76 9.77 -12.74
N THR A 201 1.60 10.26 -13.98
CA THR A 201 2.14 9.63 -15.20
C THR A 201 3.66 9.40 -15.12
N LYS A 202 4.39 10.16 -14.30
CA LYS A 202 5.84 10.00 -14.06
C LYS A 202 6.18 9.09 -12.87
N SER A 203 5.19 8.41 -12.29
CA SER A 203 5.34 7.62 -11.06
C SER A 203 4.47 6.36 -11.03
N ASN A 204 4.34 5.71 -9.87
CA ASN A 204 3.35 4.65 -9.67
C ASN A 204 1.94 5.24 -9.69
N ARG A 205 1.06 4.64 -10.49
CA ARG A 205 -0.37 4.97 -10.55
C ARG A 205 -1.19 4.04 -9.66
N ILE A 206 -0.69 2.83 -9.38
CA ILE A 206 -1.32 1.96 -8.38
C ILE A 206 -0.91 2.46 -7.00
N ARG A 207 -1.91 2.65 -6.14
CA ARG A 207 -1.79 3.00 -4.73
C ARG A 207 -2.07 1.78 -3.88
N VAL A 208 -1.38 1.68 -2.75
CA VAL A 208 -1.68 0.69 -1.72
C VAL A 208 -2.32 1.42 -0.55
N ILE A 209 -3.53 1.01 -0.19
CA ILE A 209 -4.33 1.60 0.87
C ILE A 209 -4.36 0.63 2.05
N PHE A 210 -3.81 1.03 3.19
CA PHE A 210 -3.88 0.26 4.44
C PHE A 210 -5.14 0.57 5.23
N VAL A 211 -5.77 -0.46 5.77
CA VAL A 211 -6.95 -0.43 6.64
C VAL A 211 -6.67 -1.28 7.87
N GLY A 212 -6.94 -0.75 9.06
CA GLY A 212 -6.79 -1.52 10.29
C GLY A 212 -7.85 -2.62 10.38
N VAL A 213 -7.48 -3.78 10.91
CA VAL A 213 -8.39 -4.92 11.08
C VAL A 213 -8.38 -5.39 12.53
N ASP A 214 -9.57 -5.67 13.08
CA ASP A 214 -9.73 -6.18 14.43
C ASP A 214 -9.47 -7.70 14.53
N GLN A 215 -9.71 -8.28 15.70
CA GLN A 215 -9.50 -9.71 15.95
C GLN A 215 -10.51 -10.63 15.23
N ASP A 216 -11.66 -10.09 14.84
CA ASP A 216 -12.72 -10.84 14.17
C ASP A 216 -12.54 -10.78 12.64
N GLY A 217 -11.56 -10.03 12.14
CA GLY A 217 -11.32 -9.87 10.71
C GLY A 217 -12.14 -8.76 10.06
N ARG A 218 -12.73 -7.86 10.86
CA ARG A 218 -13.48 -6.70 10.35
C ARG A 218 -12.59 -5.49 10.18
N ASN A 219 -12.88 -4.70 9.15
CA ASN A 219 -12.22 -3.42 8.97
C ASN A 219 -12.60 -2.48 10.13
N ILE A 220 -11.59 -1.87 10.75
CA ILE A 220 -11.75 -0.81 11.75
C ILE A 220 -11.91 0.49 10.97
N VAL A 221 -13.11 0.78 10.46
CA VAL A 221 -13.47 2.09 9.87
C VAL A 221 -14.51 2.76 10.77
N GLY A 222 -14.42 4.10 10.94
CA GLY A 222 -15.33 4.81 11.84
C GLY A 222 -16.75 4.77 11.28
N ALA A 223 -17.72 4.31 12.07
CA ALA A 223 -19.12 4.24 11.63
C ALA A 223 -19.81 5.62 11.59
N ASP A 224 -19.32 6.60 12.36
CA ASP A 224 -20.04 7.85 12.60
C ASP A 224 -19.20 9.09 12.28
N ASN A 225 -19.79 9.98 11.47
CA ASN A 225 -19.33 11.30 11.00
C ASN A 225 -18.32 11.30 9.84
N GLN A 226 -18.86 11.61 8.66
CA GLN A 226 -18.21 11.83 7.36
C GLN A 226 -17.11 12.92 7.31
N THR A 227 -16.66 13.47 8.45
CA THR A 227 -15.67 14.56 8.51
C THR A 227 -14.56 14.38 9.55
N MET A 228 -14.48 13.25 10.27
CA MET A 228 -13.40 13.00 11.24
C MET A 228 -12.85 11.56 11.23
N VAL A 229 -12.55 11.00 10.05
CA VAL A 229 -11.78 9.74 9.95
C VAL A 229 -10.29 10.06 9.89
N THR A 230 -9.70 10.53 10.99
CA THR A 230 -8.30 10.99 11.03
C THR A 230 -7.27 9.94 11.47
N SER A 231 -7.55 8.63 11.34
CA SER A 231 -6.51 7.62 11.69
C SER A 231 -6.56 6.26 11.01
N ARG A 232 -7.42 6.02 10.01
CA ARG A 232 -7.77 4.62 9.69
C ARG A 232 -7.40 4.13 8.30
N LEU A 233 -6.98 5.04 7.42
CA LEU A 233 -6.57 4.70 6.07
C LEU A 233 -5.27 5.43 5.77
N VAL A 234 -4.23 4.71 5.39
CA VAL A 234 -2.94 5.29 5.01
C VAL A 234 -2.60 4.85 3.59
N GLN A 235 -2.19 5.77 2.73
CA GLN A 235 -1.66 5.44 1.41
C GLN A 235 -0.13 5.51 1.38
N ASN A 236 0.46 4.73 0.47
CA ASN A 236 1.90 4.73 0.28
C ASN A 236 2.43 6.09 -0.22
N SER A 237 3.66 6.42 0.19
CA SER A 237 4.30 7.70 -0.09
C SER A 237 5.08 7.75 -1.41
N TRP A 238 5.02 6.72 -2.27
CA TRP A 238 5.95 6.59 -3.40
C TRP A 238 5.42 7.18 -4.73
N PRO A 239 6.20 8.02 -5.46
CA PRO A 239 7.58 8.38 -5.18
C PRO A 239 7.64 9.29 -3.96
N PRO A 240 8.68 9.13 -3.11
CA PRO A 240 8.80 9.93 -1.93
C PRO A 240 8.83 11.38 -2.42
N PRO A 241 8.21 12.32 -1.70
CA PRO A 241 8.37 13.70 -2.07
C PRO A 241 9.88 14.02 -2.11
N PRO A 242 10.34 14.83 -3.07
CA PRO A 242 11.74 15.16 -3.20
C PRO A 242 12.27 15.71 -1.87
N PRO A 243 13.56 15.51 -1.56
CA PRO A 243 14.14 16.15 -0.40
C PRO A 243 14.03 17.66 -0.55
N PRO A 244 14.04 18.39 0.57
CA PRO A 244 14.40 19.79 0.51
C PRO A 244 15.82 19.89 -0.04
N TYR A 245 15.98 20.54 -1.20
CA TYR A 245 17.22 20.81 -1.93
C TYR A 245 18.52 20.56 -1.14
N THR A 246 19.27 19.52 -1.48
CA THR A 246 20.73 19.60 -1.34
C THR A 246 21.20 20.47 -2.49
N GLU A 247 21.56 21.72 -2.19
CA GLU A 247 22.44 22.49 -3.07
C GLU A 247 23.62 21.58 -3.44
N GLN A 248 23.80 21.33 -4.74
CA GLN A 248 25.09 20.87 -5.23
C GLN A 248 26.07 22.01 -4.90
N ILE A 249 26.84 21.83 -3.84
CA ILE A 249 28.03 22.62 -3.62
C ILE A 249 29.04 22.07 -4.62
N ASP A 250 29.38 22.88 -5.62
CA ASP A 250 30.56 22.71 -6.48
C ASP A 250 31.85 22.69 -5.63
#